data_AF-A0AAD5NG66-F1
#
_entry.id   AF-A0AAD5NG66-F1
#
_cell.length_a   1.000
_cell.length_b   1.000
_cell.length_c   1.000
_cell.angle_alpha   90.00
_cell.angle_beta   90.00
_cell.angle_gamma   90.00
#
_symmetry.space_group_name_H-M   'P 1'
#
loop_
_entity.id
_entity.type
_entity.pdbx_description
1 polymer ?
#
loop_
_entity_poly.entity_id
_entity_poly.type
_entity_poly.pdbx_seq_one_letter_code
_entity_poly.pdbx_strand_id
1 'polypeptide(L)'
;MKRYCHEIFTLLETTNKLTPWEMQEIIDDEDEKLKDLRNEYGEAVYEAVTNALLELNEYNPSGRYVVPEVWNLKERRKATLKEIIQYIMKQLKTHKRKRM
;
A
#
# COMPACT_ATOMS: atom_id res chain seq x y z
N MET A 1 -14.03 -9.69 23.20
CA MET A 1 -13.28 -8.96 22.16
C MET A 1 -13.92 -8.94 20.76
N LYS A 2 -15.02 -9.68 20.47
CA LYS A 2 -15.60 -9.74 19.12
C LYS A 2 -16.72 -8.72 18.81
N ARG A 3 -17.25 -7.99 19.80
CA ARG A 3 -18.34 -7.02 19.58
C ARG A 3 -17.87 -5.64 19.15
N TYR A 4 -16.71 -5.18 19.65
CA TYR A 4 -16.15 -3.88 19.27
C TYR A 4 -15.71 -3.80 17.80
N CYS A 5 -15.24 -4.91 17.20
CA CYS A 5 -14.90 -4.91 15.77
C CYS A 5 -16.12 -4.82 14.85
N HIS A 6 -17.30 -5.29 15.29
CA HIS A 6 -18.48 -5.29 14.42
C HIS A 6 -19.10 -3.88 14.34
N GLU A 7 -19.16 -3.16 15.47
CA GLU A 7 -19.75 -1.81 15.51
C GLU A 7 -18.86 -0.77 14.81
N ILE A 8 -17.53 -0.91 14.87
CA ILE A 8 -16.60 -0.08 14.08
C ILE A 8 -16.71 -0.39 12.58
N PHE A 9 -16.96 -1.65 12.21
CA PHE A 9 -17.16 -2.06 10.81
C PHE A 9 -18.42 -1.41 10.22
N THR A 10 -19.54 -1.41 10.93
CA THR A 10 -20.79 -0.78 10.46
C THR A 10 -20.75 0.75 10.41
N LEU A 11 -19.92 1.41 11.22
CA LEU A 11 -19.75 2.86 11.18
C LEU A 11 -18.86 3.34 10.01
N LEU A 12 -18.06 2.45 9.42
CA LEU A 12 -17.28 2.72 8.21
C LEU A 12 -18.07 2.43 6.92
N GLU A 13 -19.09 1.56 6.98
CA GLU A 13 -19.99 1.24 5.86
C GLU A 13 -20.89 2.41 5.44
N THR A 14 -21.20 3.33 6.37
CA THR A 14 -22.10 4.48 6.10
C THR A 14 -21.39 5.68 5.48
N THR A 15 -20.06 5.71 5.47
CA THR A 15 -19.28 6.88 5.01
C THR A 15 -18.49 6.66 3.73
N ASN A 16 -18.36 5.43 3.20
CA ASN A 16 -17.60 5.18 1.98
C ASN A 16 -18.33 4.22 1.03
N LYS A 17 -18.53 4.67 -0.21
CA LYS A 17 -19.19 3.95 -1.31
C LYS A 17 -18.35 2.80 -1.90
N LEU A 18 -17.38 2.24 -1.19
CA LEU A 18 -16.52 1.16 -1.70
C LEU A 18 -16.26 0.13 -0.60
N THR A 19 -16.29 -1.15 -0.99
CA THR A 19 -16.22 -2.26 -0.05
C THR A 19 -14.84 -2.36 0.63
N PRO A 20 -14.72 -2.99 1.81
CA PRO A 20 -13.48 -3.01 2.62
C PRO A 20 -12.21 -3.56 1.93
N TRP A 21 -12.35 -4.19 0.76
CA TRP A 21 -11.27 -4.82 0.01
C TRP A 21 -10.88 -4.04 -1.26
N GLU A 22 -11.67 -3.03 -1.64
CA GLU A 22 -11.40 -2.09 -2.72
C GLU A 22 -10.78 -0.82 -2.15
N MET A 23 -9.59 -0.93 -1.57
CA MET A 23 -8.82 0.22 -1.09
C MET A 23 -8.17 1.00 -2.24
N GLN A 24 -8.71 0.93 -3.46
CA GLN A 24 -8.26 1.75 -4.56
C GLN A 24 -8.99 3.08 -4.51
N GLU A 25 -8.26 4.15 -4.19
CA GLU A 25 -8.82 5.51 -4.25
C GLU A 25 -9.06 5.89 -5.72
N ILE A 26 -10.25 6.41 -5.99
CA ILE A 26 -10.60 6.98 -7.29
C ILE A 26 -10.50 8.50 -7.12
N ILE A 27 -9.75 9.16 -7.99
CA ILE A 27 -9.68 10.62 -8.01
C ILE A 27 -11.07 11.16 -8.35
N ASP A 28 -11.62 11.96 -7.45
CA ASP A 28 -12.87 12.68 -7.64
C ASP A 28 -12.56 14.12 -8.02
N ASP A 29 -12.74 14.49 -9.29
CA ASP A 29 -12.54 15.86 -9.77
C ASP A 29 -13.47 16.87 -9.05
N GLU A 30 -14.54 16.38 -8.41
CA GLU A 30 -15.46 17.22 -7.65
C GLU A 30 -15.01 17.49 -6.21
N ASP A 31 -13.93 16.85 -5.73
CA ASP A 31 -13.37 17.04 -4.40
C ASP A 31 -12.95 18.51 -4.18
N GLU A 32 -13.38 19.07 -3.05
CA GLU A 32 -13.16 20.50 -2.75
C GLU A 32 -11.68 20.85 -2.65
N LYS A 33 -10.84 19.97 -2.08
CA LYS A 33 -9.40 20.24 -1.94
C LYS A 33 -8.67 20.21 -3.28
N LEU A 34 -9.09 19.30 -4.16
CA LEU A 34 -8.55 19.21 -5.52
C LEU A 34 -8.94 20.42 -6.37
N LYS A 35 -10.19 20.89 -6.24
CA LYS A 35 -10.63 22.15 -6.85
C LYS A 35 -9.86 23.35 -6.33
N ASP A 36 -9.70 23.47 -5.02
CA ASP A 36 -8.95 24.56 -4.40
C ASP A 36 -7.48 24.54 -4.85
N LEU A 37 -6.84 23.37 -4.87
CA LEU A 37 -5.48 23.17 -5.38
C LEU A 37 -5.36 23.65 -6.83
N ARG A 38 -6.30 23.26 -7.69
CA ARG A 38 -6.31 23.65 -9.10
C ARG A 38 -6.52 25.16 -9.27
N ASN A 39 -7.40 25.76 -8.46
CA ASN A 39 -7.69 27.18 -8.52
C ASN A 39 -6.53 28.06 -8.01
N GLU A 40 -5.84 27.62 -6.96
CA GLU A 40 -4.76 28.39 -6.32
C GLU A 40 -3.41 28.21 -7.03
N TYR A 41 -3.11 26.99 -7.50
CA TYR A 41 -1.78 26.63 -8.03
C TYR A 41 -1.77 26.28 -9.52
N GLY A 42 -2.94 26.18 -10.15
CA GLY A 42 -3.10 25.93 -11.59
C GLY A 42 -3.02 24.44 -11.99
N GLU A 43 -3.23 24.21 -13.28
CA GLU A 43 -3.36 22.86 -13.85
C GLU A 43 -2.14 21.98 -13.63
N ALA A 44 -0.94 22.51 -13.81
CA ALA A 44 0.29 21.72 -13.74
C ALA A 44 0.51 21.11 -12.35
N VAL A 45 0.14 21.84 -11.28
CA VAL A 45 0.24 21.34 -9.90
C VAL A 45 -0.87 20.33 -9.62
N TYR A 46 -2.07 20.58 -10.13
CA TYR A 46 -3.19 19.64 -10.07
C TYR A 46 -2.82 18.28 -10.69
N GLU A 47 -2.31 18.29 -11.92
CA GLU A 47 -1.87 17.08 -12.64
C GLU A 47 -0.73 16.36 -11.89
N ALA A 48 0.25 17.10 -11.37
CA ALA A 48 1.36 16.50 -10.62
C ALA A 48 0.88 15.76 -9.36
N VAL A 49 -0.05 16.37 -8.61
CA VAL A 49 -0.59 15.78 -7.37
C VAL A 49 -1.49 14.58 -7.67
N THR A 50 -2.41 14.69 -8.63
CA THR A 50 -3.31 13.58 -8.99
C THR A 50 -2.53 12.38 -9.55
N ASN A 51 -1.50 12.61 -10.37
CA ASN A 51 -0.60 11.55 -10.82
C ASN A 51 0.13 10.87 -9.65
N ALA A 52 0.68 11.65 -8.71
CA ALA A 52 1.34 11.07 -7.53
C ALA A 52 0.37 10.24 -6.66
N LEU A 53 -0.89 10.67 -6.52
CA LEU A 53 -1.93 9.90 -5.83
C LEU A 53 -2.24 8.58 -6.54
N LEU A 54 -2.34 8.60 -7.89
CA LEU A 54 -2.55 7.40 -8.70
C LEU A 54 -1.37 6.41 -8.59
N GLU A 55 -0.13 6.90 -8.64
CA GLU A 55 1.08 6.07 -8.47
C GLU A 55 1.10 5.38 -7.09
N LEU A 56 0.75 6.11 -6.02
CA LEU A 56 0.63 5.51 -4.68
C LEU A 56 -0.46 4.44 -4.62
N ASN A 57 -1.57 4.68 -5.33
CA ASN A 57 -2.71 3.77 -5.41
C ASN A 57 -2.37 2.49 -6.20
N GLU A 58 -1.54 2.59 -7.23
CA GLU A 58 -1.05 1.43 -7.99
C GLU A 58 -0.05 0.61 -7.17
N TYR A 59 0.88 1.28 -6.48
CA TYR A 59 1.97 0.60 -5.80
C TYR A 59 1.57 -0.03 -4.47
N ASN A 60 0.86 0.72 -3.60
CA ASN A 60 0.44 0.27 -2.27
C ASN A 60 -0.85 0.99 -1.85
N PRO A 61 -2.01 0.62 -2.43
CA PRO A 61 -3.28 1.32 -2.24
C PRO A 61 -3.69 1.44 -0.77
N SER A 62 -3.54 0.34 -0.04
CA SER A 62 -3.90 0.25 1.38
C SER A 62 -2.91 0.96 2.31
N GLY A 63 -1.62 0.92 1.99
CA GLY A 63 -0.57 1.32 2.92
C GLY A 63 -0.01 2.71 2.67
N ARG A 64 0.07 3.16 1.41
CA ARG A 64 0.70 4.44 1.01
C ARG A 64 2.10 4.71 1.59
N TYR A 65 2.81 3.64 1.99
CA TYR A 65 4.18 3.70 2.46
C TYR A 65 5.09 2.93 1.51
N VAL A 66 6.37 3.31 1.52
CA VAL A 66 7.44 2.60 0.79
C VAL A 66 7.52 1.16 1.31
N VAL A 67 7.33 0.19 0.41
CA VAL A 67 7.44 -1.22 0.74
C VAL A 67 8.88 -1.66 0.46
N PRO A 68 9.66 -2.09 1.47
CA PRO A 68 10.99 -2.62 1.23
C PRO A 68 10.91 -3.88 0.37
N GLU A 69 11.68 -3.91 -0.72
CA GLU A 69 11.74 -5.06 -1.62
C GLU A 69 12.99 -5.91 -1.36
N VAL A 70 12.82 -7.23 -1.40
CA VAL A 70 13.95 -8.15 -1.29
C VAL A 70 14.56 -8.35 -2.67
N TRP A 71 15.84 -8.03 -2.82
CA TRP A 71 16.58 -8.16 -4.08
C TRP A 71 17.48 -9.40 -4.09
N ASN A 72 17.48 -10.12 -5.21
CA ASN A 72 18.54 -11.07 -5.52
C ASN A 72 19.70 -10.31 -6.16
N LEU A 73 20.71 -9.96 -5.35
CA LEU A 73 21.87 -9.18 -5.78
C LEU A 73 22.69 -9.86 -6.88
N LYS A 74 22.70 -11.20 -6.94
CA LYS A 74 23.44 -11.95 -7.96
C LYS A 74 22.77 -11.82 -9.32
N GLU A 75 21.46 -12.00 -9.35
CA GLU A 75 20.65 -11.95 -10.57
C GLU A 75 20.22 -10.52 -10.94
N ARG A 76 20.57 -9.53 -10.10
CA ARG A 76 20.24 -8.10 -10.27
C ARG A 76 18.74 -7.85 -10.55
N ARG A 77 17.87 -8.57 -9.84
CA ARG A 77 16.42 -8.43 -9.91
C ARG A 77 15.77 -8.62 -8.55
N LYS A 78 14.48 -8.29 -8.42
CA LYS A 78 13.66 -8.65 -7.26
C LYS A 78 13.73 -10.17 -7.02
N ALA A 79 13.89 -10.55 -5.77
CA ALA A 79 13.89 -11.95 -5.36
C ALA A 79 12.48 -12.52 -5.54
N THR A 80 12.39 -13.72 -6.08
CA THR A 80 11.15 -14.48 -6.16
C THR A 80 10.76 -14.99 -4.78
N LEU A 81 9.47 -15.23 -4.57
CA LEU A 81 8.96 -15.83 -3.34
C LEU A 81 9.68 -17.15 -2.99
N LYS A 82 10.00 -17.96 -4.01
CA LYS A 82 10.75 -19.21 -3.85
C LYS A 82 12.15 -18.97 -3.26
N GLU A 83 12.89 -18.01 -3.80
CA GLU A 83 14.23 -17.65 -3.30
C GLU A 83 14.18 -17.14 -1.85
N ILE A 84 13.17 -16.33 -1.52
CA ILE A 84 12.95 -15.80 -0.17
C ILE A 84 12.68 -16.95 0.83
N ILE A 85 11.75 -17.85 0.50
CA ILE A 85 11.43 -19.01 1.35
C ILE A 85 12.66 -19.89 1.56
N GLN A 86 13.40 -20.20 0.50
CA GLN A 86 14.62 -21.00 0.58
C GLN A 86 15.67 -20.34 1.48
N TYR A 87 15.83 -19.02 1.39
CA TYR A 87 16.74 -18.27 2.25
C TYR A 87 16.33 -18.36 3.72
N ILE A 88 15.06 -18.11 4.05
CA ILE A 88 14.55 -18.20 5.42
C ILE A 88 14.76 -19.60 6.00
N MET A 89 14.43 -20.65 5.25
CA MET A 89 14.63 -22.05 5.69
C MET A 89 16.09 -22.35 5.99
N LYS A 90 17.03 -21.83 5.19
CA LYS A 90 18.47 -21.99 5.42
C LYS A 90 18.90 -21.31 6.72
N GLN A 91 18.47 -20.05 6.94
CA GLN A 91 18.81 -19.29 8.15
C GLN A 91 18.28 -19.96 9.43
N LEU A 92 17.05 -20.48 9.39
CA LEU A 92 16.46 -21.20 10.51
C LEU A 92 17.24 -22.46 10.85
N LYS A 93 17.70 -23.23 9.85
CA LYS A 93 18.53 -24.43 10.07
C LYS A 93 19.88 -24.08 10.68
N THR A 94 20.53 -23.00 10.22
CA THR A 94 21.80 -22.55 10.80
C THR A 94 21.66 -22.04 12.21
N HIS A 95 20.59 -21.32 12.53
CA HIS A 95 20.33 -20.84 13.89
C HIS A 95 20.07 -21.98 14.88
N LYS A 96 19.35 -23.03 14.47
CA LYS A 96 19.13 -24.22 15.32
C LYS A 96 20.44 -24.93 15.68
N ARG A 97 21.38 -25.04 14.74
CA ARG A 97 22.70 -25.66 15.00
C ARG A 97 23.59 -24.87 15.95
N LYS A 98 23.46 -23.54 16.00
CA LYS A 98 24.24 -22.68 16.91
C LYS A 98 23.70 -22.66 18.35
N ARG A 99 22.47 -23.11 18.56
CA ARG A 99 21.83 -23.22 19.88
C ARG A 99 21.98 -24.61 20.52
N MET A 100 22.51 -25.57 19.76
CA MET A 100 22.89 -26.90 20.25
C MET A 100 24.37 -26.90 20.61
#